data_AF-A0A1W9VVV0-F1
#
_entry.id   AF-A0A1W9VVV0-F1
#
_cell.length_a   1.000
_cell.length_b   1.000
_cell.length_c   1.000
_cell.angle_alpha   90.00
_cell.angle_beta   90.00
_cell.angle_gamma   90.00
#
_symmetry.space_group_name_H-M   'P 1'
#
loop_
_entity.id
_entity.type
_entity.pdbx_description
1 polymer ?
#
loop_
_entity_poly.entity_id
_entity_poly.type
_entity_poly.pdbx_seq_one_letter_code
_entity_poly.pdbx_strand_id
1 'polypeptide(L)'
;MSPQLILEQAVQKELNLISITDHNAVQHSILACKLSEDMPIRVIPGVELTSREEVHLLAYFPNTKELLKMEKEIDNYLPGKKNSSRFFGNQLFYDLKGEIIGIDNTLRQVKGNLN
;
A
#
# COMPACT_ATOMS: atom_id res chain seq x y z
N MET A 1 -8.06 -5.67 -4.14
CA MET A 1 -9.28 -4.83 -4.19
C MET A 1 -8.83 -3.40 -4.43
N SER A 2 -9.53 -2.60 -5.24
CA SER A 2 -9.12 -1.21 -5.45
C SER A 2 -9.31 -0.39 -4.17
N PRO A 3 -8.44 0.60 -3.89
CA PRO A 3 -8.58 1.47 -2.71
C PRO A 3 -9.96 2.14 -2.59
N GLN A 4 -10.53 2.56 -3.71
CA GLN A 4 -11.88 3.14 -3.76
C GLN A 4 -12.94 2.17 -3.21
N LEU A 5 -12.96 0.93 -3.70
CA LEU A 5 -13.92 -0.07 -3.23
C LEU A 5 -13.73 -0.39 -1.74
N ILE A 6 -12.48 -0.39 -1.25
CA ILE A 6 -12.21 -0.58 0.19
C ILE A 6 -12.87 0.54 1.00
N LEU A 7 -12.69 1.80 0.59
CA LEU A 7 -13.24 2.96 1.28
C LEU A 7 -14.77 2.97 1.24
N GLU A 8 -15.37 2.70 0.08
CA GLU A 8 -16.83 2.60 -0.07
C GLU A 8 -17.42 1.55 0.87
N GLN A 9 -16.81 0.36 0.94
CA GLN A 9 -17.23 -0.70 1.84
C GLN A 9 -17.04 -0.33 3.31
N ALA A 10 -15.96 0.36 3.66
CA ALA A 10 -15.70 0.82 5.02
C ALA A 10 -16.72 1.88 5.47
N VAL A 11 -17.09 2.81 4.60
CA VAL A 11 -18.15 3.80 4.85
C VAL A 11 -19.51 3.11 5.01
N GLN A 12 -19.85 2.15 4.16
CA GLN A 12 -21.10 1.37 4.29
C GLN A 12 -21.16 0.58 5.61
N LYS A 13 -20.00 0.20 6.16
CA LYS A 13 -19.86 -0.48 7.44
C LYS A 13 -19.73 0.47 8.63
N GLU A 14 -19.92 1.77 8.41
CA GLU A 14 -19.85 2.82 9.45
C GLU A 14 -18.49 2.88 10.18
N LEU A 15 -17.40 2.46 9.51
CA LEU A 15 -16.06 2.59 10.07
C LEU A 15 -15.60 4.05 9.98
N ASN A 16 -15.07 4.58 11.08
CA ASN A 16 -14.55 5.94 11.11
C ASN A 16 -13.07 6.04 10.66
N LEU A 17 -12.35 4.93 10.69
CA LEU A 17 -10.89 4.90 10.54
C LEU A 17 -10.43 3.56 9.94
N ILE A 18 -9.59 3.61 8.91
CA ILE A 18 -8.93 2.43 8.34
C ILE A 18 -7.48 2.74 7.95
N SER A 19 -6.72 1.70 7.58
CA SER A 19 -5.43 1.83 6.90
C SER A 19 -5.35 0.74 5.84
N ILE A 20 -4.72 1.06 4.70
CA ILE A 20 -4.34 0.07 3.69
C ILE A 20 -2.82 -0.12 3.80
N THR A 21 -2.38 -1.35 4.07
CA THR A 21 -0.99 -1.70 4.36
C THR A 21 -0.54 -2.81 3.42
N ASP A 22 -0.25 -2.47 2.16
CA ASP A 22 0.27 -3.46 1.20
C ASP A 22 1.70 -3.86 1.57
N HIS A 23 2.12 -5.07 1.15
CA HIS A 23 3.47 -5.56 1.35
C HIS A 23 4.48 -4.68 0.62
N ASN A 24 5.39 -4.03 1.35
CA ASN A 24 6.51 -3.24 0.83
C ASN A 24 6.14 -2.23 -0.28
N ALA A 25 4.89 -1.77 -0.28
CA ALA A 25 4.33 -0.87 -1.29
C ALA A 25 3.37 0.11 -0.60
N VAL A 26 3.40 1.37 -1.02
CA VAL A 26 2.68 2.45 -0.34
C VAL A 26 1.59 3.09 -1.20
N GLN A 27 1.56 2.79 -2.51
CA GLN A 27 0.82 3.57 -3.49
C GLN A 27 -0.69 3.47 -3.26
N HIS A 28 -1.22 2.32 -2.86
CA HIS A 28 -2.63 2.18 -2.49
C HIS A 28 -2.98 2.90 -1.19
N SER A 29 -2.06 2.93 -0.22
CA SER A 29 -2.23 3.69 1.03
C SER A 29 -2.30 5.19 0.76
N ILE A 30 -1.39 5.71 -0.08
CA ILE A 30 -1.38 7.11 -0.49
C ILE A 30 -2.65 7.46 -1.27
N LEU A 31 -3.03 6.61 -2.23
CA LEU A 31 -4.26 6.81 -3.00
C LEU A 31 -5.49 6.81 -2.11
N ALA A 32 -5.58 5.89 -1.13
CA ALA A 32 -6.68 5.85 -0.18
C ALA A 32 -6.74 7.11 0.69
N CYS A 33 -5.59 7.60 1.18
CA CYS A 33 -5.54 8.88 1.89
C CYS A 33 -6.12 10.01 1.04
N LYS A 34 -5.74 10.07 -0.25
CA LYS A 34 -6.22 11.11 -1.16
C LYS A 34 -7.72 10.99 -1.45
N LEU A 35 -8.21 9.78 -1.74
CA LEU A 35 -9.63 9.51 -1.99
C LEU A 35 -10.49 9.81 -0.75
N SER A 36 -9.96 9.57 0.44
CA SER A 36 -10.70 9.80 1.69
C SER A 36 -10.94 11.27 2.04
N GLU A 37 -10.25 12.22 1.38
CA GLU A 37 -10.46 13.67 1.60
C GLU A 37 -11.91 14.10 1.35
N ASP A 38 -12.61 13.42 0.42
CA ASP A 38 -14.00 13.69 0.04
C ASP A 38 -15.00 12.67 0.62
N MET A 39 -14.59 11.87 1.63
CA MET A 39 -15.40 10.79 2.22
C MET A 39 -15.54 10.93 3.74
N PRO A 40 -16.61 10.40 4.36
CA PRO A 40 -16.80 10.44 5.81
C PRO A 40 -15.99 9.37 6.56
N ILE A 41 -14.73 9.15 6.16
CA ILE A 41 -13.82 8.17 6.75
C ILE A 41 -12.39 8.71 6.77
N ARG A 42 -11.64 8.41 7.82
CA ARG A 42 -10.21 8.75 7.88
C ARG A 42 -9.35 7.57 7.48
N VAL A 43 -8.28 7.84 6.75
CA VAL A 43 -7.24 6.84 6.45
C VAL A 43 -5.95 7.19 7.19
N ILE A 44 -5.40 6.22 7.92
CA ILE A 44 -4.03 6.30 8.44
C ILE A 44 -3.07 5.81 7.35
N PRO A 45 -2.10 6.63 6.89
CA PRO A 45 -1.06 6.15 5.98
C PRO A 45 -0.27 5.02 6.63
N GLY A 46 -0.06 3.93 5.90
CA GLY A 46 0.66 2.77 6.41
C GLY A 46 1.18 1.85 5.32
N VAL A 47 2.04 0.93 5.73
CA VAL A 47 2.65 -0.12 4.89
C VAL A 47 2.94 -1.35 5.73
N GLU A 48 2.86 -2.51 5.11
CA GLU A 48 3.35 -3.74 5.72
C GLU A 48 4.77 -4.00 5.27
N LEU A 49 5.71 -3.99 6.21
CA LEU A 49 7.12 -4.26 5.97
C LEU A 49 7.42 -5.73 6.27
N THR A 50 8.24 -6.36 5.43
CA THR A 50 8.75 -7.71 5.70
C THR A 50 10.27 -7.65 5.94
N SER A 51 10.73 -8.08 7.11
CA SER A 51 12.16 -8.17 7.41
C SER A 51 12.83 -9.36 6.72
N ARG A 52 14.16 -9.43 6.80
CA ARG A 52 14.96 -10.51 6.22
C ARG A 52 14.73 -11.85 6.94
N GLU A 53 14.36 -11.76 8.21
CA GLU A 53 14.00 -12.85 9.11
C GLU A 53 12.53 -13.28 8.97
N GLU A 54 11.79 -12.73 7.99
CA GLU A 54 10.34 -12.98 7.78
C GLU A 54 9.43 -12.46 8.89
N VAL A 55 9.86 -11.39 9.59
CA VAL A 55 8.97 -10.69 10.50
C VAL A 55 8.15 -9.67 9.70
N HIS A 56 6.83 -9.73 9.85
CA HIS A 56 5.90 -8.79 9.25
C HIS A 56 5.56 -7.68 10.25
N LEU A 57 5.73 -6.44 9.83
CA LEU A 57 5.52 -5.26 10.67
C LEU A 57 4.52 -4.32 10.00
N LEU A 58 3.48 -3.95 10.72
CA LEU A 58 2.58 -2.87 10.31
C LEU A 58 3.18 -1.54 10.77
N ALA A 59 3.56 -0.70 9.82
CA ALA A 59 4.10 0.62 10.08
C ALA A 59 3.06 1.69 9.70
N TYR A 60 2.79 2.61 10.62
CA TYR A 60 1.83 3.69 10.45
C TYR A 60 2.52 5.05 10.56
N PHE A 61 2.09 6.01 9.76
CA PHE A 61 2.76 7.29 9.60
C PHE A 61 1.81 8.45 9.87
N PRO A 62 2.31 9.60 10.37
CA PRO A 62 1.48 10.75 10.68
C PRO A 62 0.89 11.42 9.43
N ASN A 63 1.49 11.22 8.25
CA ASN A 63 1.04 11.77 6.98
C ASN A 63 1.70 11.01 5.80
N THR A 64 1.17 11.22 4.60
CA THR A 64 1.68 10.60 3.36
C THR A 64 3.10 11.03 3.00
N LYS A 65 3.54 12.22 3.44
CA LYS A 65 4.92 12.69 3.22
C LYS A 65 5.94 11.84 3.97
N GLU A 66 5.68 11.45 5.22
CA GLU A 66 6.57 10.55 5.96
C GLU A 66 6.52 9.12 5.41
N LEU A 67 5.34 8.65 4.97
CA LEU A 67 5.21 7.35 4.29
C LEU A 67 6.01 7.31 2.98
N LEU A 68 6.00 8.38 2.18
CA LEU A 68 6.82 8.51 0.96
C LEU A 68 8.34 8.51 1.24
N LYS A 69 8.78 8.93 2.42
CA LYS A 69 10.19 8.75 2.80
C LYS A 69 10.49 7.28 3.06
N MET A 70 9.59 6.57 3.73
CA MET A 70 9.72 5.13 3.95
C MET A 70 9.71 4.35 2.63
N GLU A 71 8.90 4.73 1.65
CA GLU A 71 8.92 4.11 0.30
C GLU A 71 10.33 4.08 -0.31
N LYS A 72 11.07 5.20 -0.21
CA LYS A 72 12.44 5.29 -0.72
C LYS A 72 13.40 4.34 0.01
N GLU A 73 13.22 4.18 1.31
CA GLU A 73 14.00 3.22 2.09
C GLU A 73 13.66 1.79 1.68
N ILE A 74 12.36 1.46 1.56
CA ILE A 74 11.89 0.14 1.11
C ILE A 74 12.54 -0.22 -0.22
N ASP A 75 12.50 0.68 -1.21
CA ASP A 75 13.04 0.42 -2.55
C ASP A 75 14.55 0.13 -2.54
N ASN A 76 15.32 0.70 -1.59
CA ASN A 76 16.74 0.39 -1.42
C ASN A 76 17.00 -1.03 -0.90
N TYR A 77 16.05 -1.61 -0.17
CA TYR A 77 16.19 -2.93 0.46
C TYR A 77 15.53 -4.07 -0.33
N LEU A 78 14.75 -3.75 -1.37
CA LEU A 78 14.12 -4.74 -2.23
C LEU A 78 15.15 -5.43 -3.13
N PRO A 79 14.98 -6.73 -3.42
CA PRO A 79 15.94 -7.52 -4.21
C PRO A 79 15.95 -7.21 -5.71
N GLY A 80 15.24 -6.17 -6.17
CA GLY A 80 15.18 -5.77 -7.59
C GLY A 80 14.59 -6.81 -8.54
N LYS A 81 13.83 -7.79 -8.03
CA LYS A 81 13.24 -8.87 -8.82
C LYS A 81 11.91 -8.47 -9.45
N LYS A 82 11.60 -9.05 -10.60
CA LYS A 82 10.28 -8.91 -11.22
C LYS A 82 9.24 -9.81 -10.56
N ASN A 83 8.03 -9.30 -10.42
CA ASN A 83 6.88 -10.04 -9.96
C ASN A 83 6.50 -11.14 -10.96
N SER A 84 6.09 -12.30 -10.45
CA SER A 84 5.48 -13.34 -11.25
C SER A 84 3.98 -13.38 -10.96
N SER A 85 3.19 -12.76 -11.82
CA SER A 85 1.74 -12.63 -11.62
C SER A 85 1.00 -13.97 -11.55
N ARG A 86 1.58 -15.04 -12.12
CA ARG A 86 1.07 -16.41 -11.98
C ARG A 86 1.04 -16.90 -10.52
N PHE A 87 1.99 -16.47 -9.70
CA PHE A 87 2.12 -16.91 -8.31
C PHE A 87 1.60 -15.88 -7.31
N PHE A 88 1.86 -14.59 -7.56
CA PHE A 88 1.62 -13.51 -6.61
C PHE A 88 0.48 -12.56 -7.00
N GLY A 89 -0.18 -12.82 -8.14
CA GLY A 89 -1.20 -11.94 -8.70
C GLY A 89 -0.62 -10.65 -9.32
N ASN A 90 -1.50 -9.82 -9.85
CA ASN A 90 -1.12 -8.52 -10.41
C ASN A 90 -1.14 -7.45 -9.31
N GLN A 91 -0.06 -6.69 -9.22
CA GLN A 91 -0.04 -5.45 -8.44
C GLN A 91 -0.45 -4.31 -9.36
N LEU A 92 -1.67 -3.79 -9.20
CA LEU A 92 -2.26 -2.81 -10.12
C LEU A 92 -2.09 -1.38 -9.58
N PHE A 93 -1.83 -0.43 -10.47
CA PHE A 93 -1.95 1.00 -10.15
C PHE A 93 -3.34 1.49 -10.54
N TYR A 94 -3.91 2.35 -9.69
CA TYR A 94 -5.21 2.96 -9.90
C TYR A 94 -5.09 4.48 -9.93
N ASP A 95 -5.94 5.15 -10.69
CA ASP A 95 -6.13 6.60 -10.59
C ASP A 95 -7.21 6.98 -9.56
N LEU A 96 -7.54 8.27 -9.48
CA LEU A 96 -8.57 8.80 -8.57
C LEU A 96 -10.00 8.42 -8.97
N LYS A 97 -10.22 7.88 -10.17
CA LYS A 97 -11.52 7.41 -10.65
C LYS A 97 -11.70 5.90 -10.45
N GLY A 98 -10.70 5.23 -9.88
CA GLY A 98 -10.69 3.79 -9.70
C GLY A 98 -10.29 3.01 -10.95
N GLU A 99 -9.81 3.68 -12.00
CA GLU A 99 -9.39 3.04 -13.24
C GLU A 99 -7.97 2.50 -13.14
N ILE A 100 -7.73 1.34 -13.77
CA ILE A 100 -6.39 0.73 -13.81
C ILE A 100 -5.52 1.52 -14.79
N ILE A 101 -4.43 2.10 -14.29
CA ILE A 101 -3.50 2.91 -15.09
C ILE A 101 -2.14 2.24 -15.30
N GLY A 102 -1.90 1.09 -14.68
CA GLY A 102 -0.64 0.37 -14.83
C GLY A 102 -0.52 -0.86 -13.94
N ILE A 103 0.65 -1.48 -14.03
CA ILE A 103 1.03 -2.67 -13.26
C ILE A 103 2.40 -2.42 -12.65
N ASP A 104 2.54 -2.63 -11.35
CA ASP A 104 3.84 -2.73 -10.70
C ASP A 104 4.43 -4.11 -11.01
N ASN A 105 5.54 -4.10 -11.76
CA ASN A 105 6.26 -5.31 -12.11
C ASN A 105 7.30 -5.69 -11.05
N THR A 106 7.42 -4.94 -9.96
CA THR A 106 8.34 -5.21 -8.86
C THR A 106 7.79 -6.32 -7.98
N LEU A 107 8.61 -7.29 -7.62
CA LEU A 107 8.23 -8.30 -6.64
C LEU A 107 8.23 -7.66 -5.24
N ARG A 108 7.05 -7.36 -4.73
CA ARG A 108 6.83 -6.72 -3.43
C ARG A 108 6.69 -7.70 -2.27
N GLN A 109 6.17 -8.91 -2.54
CA GLN A 109 5.92 -9.99 -1.58
C GLN A 109 7.21 -10.79 -1.29
N VAL A 110 8.23 -10.10 -0.77
CA VAL A 110 9.56 -10.66 -0.47
C VAL A 110 10.10 -10.12 0.83
N LYS A 111 11.03 -10.88 1.41
CA LYS A 111 11.85 -10.44 2.53
C LYS A 111 12.68 -9.22 2.11
N GLY A 112 12.55 -8.13 2.86
CA GLY A 112 13.39 -6.94 2.71
C GLY A 112 14.67 -7.06 3.53
N ASN A 113 15.78 -6.48 3.06
CA ASN A 113 17.03 -6.38 3.82
C ASN A 113 17.00 -5.23 4.85
N LEU A 114 15.90 -5.06 5.58
CA LEU A 114 15.79 -4.05 6.62
C LEU A 114 16.74 -4.42 7.78
N ASN A 115 17.79 -3.63 8.01
CA ASN A 115 18.74 -3.77 9.11
C ASN A 115 18.46 -2.76 10.22
#